data_AF-A0AAU7NR46-F1
#
_entry.id   AF-A0AAU7NR46-F1
#
_cell.length_a   1.000
_cell.length_b   1.000
_cell.length_c   1.000
_cell.angle_alpha   90.00
_cell.angle_beta   90.00
_cell.angle_gamma   90.00
#
_symmetry.space_group_name_H-M   'P 1'
#
loop_
_entity.id
_entity.type
_entity.pdbx_description
1 polymer ?
#
loop_
_entity_poly.entity_id
_entity_poly.type
_entity_poly.pdbx_seq_one_letter_code
_entity_poly.pdbx_strand_id
1 'polypeptide(L)'
;MNNSEAWSHYKDYVNDLNEFSRKLGFAGSAICWVLKDSNGNFPKYVLVALACFVFFFIADVLQKFIGALLHRWWIRKREVELWTEIQSIEGEYLKPGWLDKPPFTFFVLKIAFLLIAFVFLGVAVFLK
;
A
#
# COMPACT_ATOMS: atom_id res chain seq x y z
N MET A 1 -7.13 -2.87 27.58
CA MET A 1 -7.20 -2.18 26.28
C MET A 1 -8.63 -2.21 25.80
N ASN A 2 -9.28 -1.06 25.67
CA ASN A 2 -10.62 -0.98 25.09
C ASN A 2 -10.57 -1.06 23.55
N ASN A 3 -11.72 -1.21 22.89
CA ASN A 3 -11.80 -1.37 21.43
C ASN A 3 -11.24 -0.13 20.70
N SER A 4 -11.55 1.08 21.19
CA SER A 4 -11.04 2.34 20.63
C SER A 4 -9.51 2.47 20.69
N GLU A 5 -8.89 2.07 21.80
CA GLU A 5 -7.44 2.05 21.98
C GLU A 5 -6.79 1.06 21.01
N ALA A 6 -7.37 -0.14 20.86
CA ALA A 6 -6.88 -1.15 19.92
C ALA A 6 -6.88 -0.62 18.47
N TRP A 7 -7.96 0.08 18.06
CA TRP A 7 -8.03 0.72 16.75
C TRP A 7 -7.06 1.87 16.57
N SER A 8 -6.83 2.66 17.63
CA SER A 8 -5.82 3.72 17.60
C SER A 8 -4.44 3.14 17.33
N HIS A 9 -4.02 2.15 18.11
CA HIS A 9 -2.72 1.48 17.91
C HIS A 9 -2.60 0.86 16.52
N TYR A 10 -3.64 0.18 16.04
CA TYR A 10 -3.65 -0.37 14.69
C TYR A 10 -3.44 0.72 13.63
N LYS A 11 -4.15 1.85 13.74
CA LYS A 11 -4.04 2.97 12.81
C LYS A 11 -2.62 3.56 12.82
N ASP A 12 -2.02 3.70 14.00
CA ASP A 12 -0.67 4.22 14.15
C ASP A 12 0.35 3.29 13.49
N TYR A 13 0.30 1.98 13.76
CA TYR A 13 1.19 1.01 13.11
C TYR A 13 1.04 0.98 11.60
N VAL A 14 -0.19 1.06 11.08
CA VAL A 14 -0.42 1.08 9.63
C VAL A 14 0.12 2.37 9.00
N ASN A 15 -0.05 3.51 9.66
CA ASN A 15 0.48 4.79 9.19
C ASN A 15 2.00 4.78 9.15
N ASP A 16 2.64 4.37 10.25
CA ASP A 16 4.08 4.26 10.37
C ASP A 16 4.65 3.30 9.34
N LEU A 17 4.05 2.11 9.21
CA LEU A 17 4.49 1.13 8.23
C LEU A 17 4.39 1.68 6.81
N ASN A 18 3.30 2.38 6.46
CA ASN A 18 3.15 3.01 5.14
C ASN A 18 4.19 4.09 4.87
N GLU A 19 4.57 4.86 5.89
CA GLU A 19 5.59 5.89 5.77
C GLU A 19 6.98 5.27 5.60
N PHE A 20 7.36 4.35 6.50
CA PHE A 20 8.65 3.67 6.43
C PHE A 20 8.79 2.83 5.16
N SER A 21 7.74 2.11 4.75
CA SER A 21 7.77 1.30 3.53
C SER A 21 8.05 2.14 2.29
N ARG A 22 7.48 3.36 2.20
CA ARG A 22 7.73 4.28 1.07
C ARG A 22 9.15 4.82 1.09
N LYS A 23 9.64 5.26 2.26
CA LYS A 23 11.04 5.71 2.42
C LYS A 23 12.01 4.61 2.02
N LEU A 24 11.79 3.38 2.49
CA LEU A 24 12.57 2.20 2.14
C LEU A 24 12.46 1.87 0.65
N GLY A 25 11.27 1.96 0.04
CA GLY A 25 11.09 1.74 -1.39
C GLY A 25 11.91 2.71 -2.25
N PHE A 26 11.95 3.99 -1.87
CA PHE A 26 12.78 4.99 -2.56
C PHE A 26 14.27 4.74 -2.35
N ALA A 27 14.68 4.49 -1.10
CA ALA A 27 16.07 4.18 -0.78
C ALA A 27 16.57 2.91 -1.50
N GLY A 28 15.76 1.85 -1.51
CA GLY A 28 16.05 0.60 -2.21
C GLY A 28 16.18 0.79 -3.72
N SER A 29 15.26 1.54 -4.33
CA SER A 29 15.33 1.90 -5.75
C SER A 29 16.60 2.70 -6.08
N ALA A 30 17.02 3.62 -5.20
CA ALA A 30 18.26 4.37 -5.35
C ALA A 30 19.50 3.47 -5.25
N ILE A 31 19.51 2.50 -4.32
CA ILE A 31 20.60 1.52 -4.21
C ILE A 31 20.70 0.68 -5.48
N CYS A 32 19.58 0.23 -6.06
CA CYS A 32 19.60 -0.47 -7.34
C CYS A 32 20.31 0.35 -8.44
N TRP A 33 20.15 1.67 -8.45
CA TRP A 33 20.82 2.56 -9.41
C TRP A 33 22.34 2.62 -9.21
N VAL A 34 22.81 2.52 -7.97
CA VAL A 34 24.24 2.49 -7.63
C VAL A 34 24.87 1.14 -8.01
N LEU A 35 24.11 0.05 -7.97
CA LEU A 35 24.58 -1.31 -8.29
C LEU A 35 24.67 -1.61 -9.81
N LYS A 36 24.61 -0.59 -10.67
CA LYS A 36 24.83 -0.77 -12.10
C LYS A 36 26.28 -1.11 -12.41
N ASP A 37 26.47 -1.93 -13.45
CA ASP A 37 27.79 -2.25 -13.98
C ASP A 37 28.42 -1.05 -14.71
N SER A 38 29.71 -1.11 -15.01
CA SER A 38 30.46 -0.06 -15.73
C SER A 38 29.88 0.26 -17.11
N ASN A 39 29.20 -0.71 -17.72
CA ASN A 39 28.50 -0.56 -18.99
C ASN A 39 27.08 0.04 -18.85
N GLY A 40 26.66 0.38 -17.62
CA GLY A 40 25.32 0.90 -17.31
C GLY A 40 24.23 -0.17 -17.21
N ASN A 41 24.59 -1.46 -17.34
CA ASN A 41 23.66 -2.58 -17.26
C ASN A 41 23.35 -2.97 -15.82
N PHE A 42 22.12 -3.43 -15.57
CA PHE A 42 21.73 -3.96 -14.26
C PHE A 42 21.99 -5.46 -14.19
N PRO A 43 22.63 -5.96 -13.11
CA PRO A 43 22.68 -7.38 -12.82
C PRO A 43 21.28 -8.00 -12.72
N LYS A 44 21.13 -9.27 -13.08
CA LYS A 44 19.82 -9.95 -13.12
C LYS A 44 19.03 -9.80 -11.81
N TYR A 45 19.68 -9.97 -10.66
CA TYR A 45 19.03 -9.83 -9.35
C TYR A 45 18.60 -8.39 -9.05
N VAL A 46 19.39 -7.40 -9.48
CA VAL A 46 19.04 -5.98 -9.32
C VAL A 46 17.84 -5.61 -10.18
N LEU A 47 17.73 -6.19 -11.39
CA LEU A 47 16.60 -6.00 -12.29
C LEU A 47 15.31 -6.59 -11.69
N VAL A 48 15.38 -7.78 -11.09
CA VAL A 48 14.25 -8.38 -10.36
C VAL A 48 13.85 -7.51 -9.16
N ALA A 49 14.82 -7.02 -8.38
CA ALA A 49 14.54 -6.11 -7.26
C ALA A 49 13.86 -4.82 -7.73
N LEU A 50 14.33 -4.21 -8.83
CA LEU A 50 13.71 -3.04 -9.47
C LEU A 50 12.26 -3.32 -9.90
N ALA A 51 12.00 -4.46 -10.54
CA ALA A 51 10.66 -4.85 -10.91
C ALA A 51 9.75 -4.97 -9.67
N CYS A 52 10.25 -5.57 -8.58
CA CYS A 52 9.52 -5.65 -7.32
C CYS A 52 9.26 -4.26 -6.70
N PHE A 53 10.21 -3.33 -6.74
CA PHE A 53 9.97 -1.94 -6.28
C PHE A 53 8.90 -1.24 -7.14
N VAL A 54 8.89 -1.45 -8.46
CA VAL A 54 7.85 -0.90 -9.34
C VAL A 54 6.47 -1.45 -8.95
N PHE A 55 6.34 -2.77 -8.78
CA PHE A 55 5.07 -3.37 -8.33
C PHE A 55 4.66 -2.93 -6.93
N PHE A 56 5.63 -2.71 -6.02
CA PHE A 56 5.38 -2.10 -4.72
C PHE A 56 4.74 -0.72 -4.84
N PHE A 57 5.31 0.18 -5.66
CA PHE A 57 4.77 1.53 -5.83
C PHE A 57 3.40 1.53 -6.50
N ILE A 58 3.19 0.67 -7.51
CA ILE A 58 1.87 0.49 -8.14
C ILE A 58 0.85 0.04 -7.10
N ALA A 59 1.18 -0.96 -6.28
CA ALA A 59 0.30 -1.45 -5.23
C ALA A 59 0.04 -0.40 -4.14
N ASP A 60 1.03 0.43 -3.77
CA ASP A 60 0.84 1.53 -2.80
C ASP A 60 -0.15 2.59 -3.31
N VAL A 61 -0.08 2.94 -4.59
CA VAL A 61 -1.02 3.87 -5.22
C VAL A 61 -2.41 3.23 -5.32
N LEU A 62 -2.49 1.98 -5.81
CA LEU A 62 -3.76 1.26 -5.96
C LEU A 62 -4.47 1.06 -4.63
N GLN A 63 -3.76 0.76 -3.54
CA GLN A 63 -4.35 0.67 -2.20
C GLN A 63 -5.15 1.92 -1.86
N LYS A 64 -4.52 3.10 -1.99
CA LYS A 64 -5.15 4.39 -1.61
C LYS A 64 -6.24 4.78 -2.60
N PHE A 65 -5.99 4.60 -3.89
CA PHE A 65 -6.93 4.94 -4.94
C PHE A 65 -8.22 4.11 -4.85
N ILE A 66 -8.10 2.79 -4.73
CA ILE A 66 -9.25 1.88 -4.62
C ILE A 66 -9.98 2.12 -3.29
N GLY A 67 -9.24 2.36 -2.20
CA GLY A 67 -9.84 2.73 -0.92
C GLY A 67 -10.72 3.97 -1.03
N ALA A 68 -10.20 5.03 -1.63
CA ALA A 68 -10.95 6.27 -1.84
C ALA A 68 -12.15 6.07 -2.78
N LEU A 69 -11.98 5.34 -3.90
CA LEU A 69 -13.03 5.12 -4.88
C LEU A 69 -14.19 4.31 -4.32
N LEU A 70 -13.90 3.21 -3.61
CA LEU A 70 -14.91 2.35 -3.00
C LEU A 70 -15.66 3.10 -1.90
N HIS A 71 -14.95 3.83 -1.04
CA HIS A 71 -15.59 4.65 0.00
C HIS A 71 -16.49 5.72 -0.62
N ARG A 72 -16.01 6.45 -1.63
CA ARG A 72 -16.80 7.47 -2.31
C ARG A 72 -18.07 6.87 -2.94
N TRP A 73 -17.95 5.76 -3.64
CA TRP A 73 -19.10 5.10 -4.27
C TRP A 73 -20.12 4.62 -3.24
N TRP A 74 -19.65 4.00 -2.15
CA TRP A 74 -20.52 3.51 -1.09
C TRP A 74 -21.21 4.65 -0.31
N ILE A 75 -20.47 5.69 0.08
CA ILE A 75 -21.01 6.89 0.73
C ILE A 75 -22.10 7.49 -0.16
N ARG A 76 -21.81 7.69 -1.45
CA ARG A 76 -22.77 8.28 -2.39
C ARG A 76 -24.05 7.45 -2.51
N LYS A 77 -23.93 6.12 -2.51
CA LYS A 77 -25.10 5.23 -2.53
C LYS A 77 -25.97 5.43 -1.29
N ARG A 78 -25.35 5.52 -0.10
CA ARG A 78 -26.07 5.74 1.16
C ARG A 78 -26.69 7.12 1.27
N GLU A 79 -26.03 8.16 0.79
CA GLU A 79 -26.59 9.52 0.70
C GLU A 79 -27.87 9.54 -0.15
N VAL A 80 -27.88 8.85 -1.30
CA VAL A 80 -29.05 8.79 -2.19
C VAL A 80 -30.21 8.02 -1.55
N GLU A 81 -29.91 6.92 -0.85
CA GLU A 81 -30.92 6.15 -0.10
C GLU A 81 -31.57 7.01 0.99
N LEU A 82 -30.78 7.68 1.85
CA LEU A 82 -31.31 8.55 2.90
C LEU A 82 -32.04 9.77 2.35
N TRP A 83 -31.53 10.37 1.27
CA TRP A 83 -32.23 11.49 0.64
C TRP A 83 -33.63 11.09 0.14
N THR A 84 -33.77 9.85 -0.33
CA THR A 84 -35.05 9.31 -0.80
C THR A 84 -36.00 8.99 0.37
N GLU A 85 -35.48 8.53 1.51
CA GLU A 85 -36.29 8.11 2.67
C GLU A 85 -36.67 9.28 3.59
N ILE A 86 -35.71 10.15 3.93
CA ILE A 86 -35.86 11.17 4.98
C ILE A 86 -35.55 12.60 4.50
N GLN A 87 -35.24 12.80 3.22
CA GLN A 87 -34.81 14.09 2.65
C GLN A 87 -33.65 14.75 3.42
N SER A 88 -32.80 13.92 4.03
CA SER A 88 -31.61 14.33 4.75
C SER A 88 -30.42 13.46 4.35
N ILE A 89 -29.24 14.04 4.37
CA ILE A 89 -27.94 13.35 4.19
C ILE A 89 -27.27 13.05 5.54
N GLU A 90 -27.82 13.60 6.62
CA GLU A 90 -27.31 13.41 7.97
C GLU A 90 -27.87 12.10 8.54
N GLY A 91 -26.96 11.21 8.94
CA GLY A 91 -27.30 9.91 9.51
C GLY A 91 -26.05 9.13 9.90
N GLU A 92 -26.23 8.15 10.77
CA GLU A 92 -25.17 7.21 11.11
C GLU A 92 -25.17 6.04 10.12
N TYR A 93 -24.00 5.73 9.56
CA TYR A 93 -23.85 4.61 8.64
C TYR A 93 -23.03 3.49 9.26
N LEU A 94 -23.56 2.27 9.22
CA LEU A 94 -22.78 1.08 9.51
C LEU A 94 -21.94 0.72 8.28
N LYS A 95 -20.62 0.95 8.37
CA LYS A 95 -19.67 0.62 7.31
C LYS A 95 -19.60 -0.90 7.12
N PRO A 96 -19.84 -1.43 5.91
CA PRO A 96 -19.74 -2.85 5.67
C PRO A 96 -18.28 -3.29 5.59
N GLY A 97 -17.94 -4.42 6.23
CA GLY A 97 -16.56 -4.91 6.29
C GLY A 97 -15.97 -5.36 4.94
N TRP A 98 -16.77 -5.51 3.88
CA TRP A 98 -16.24 -5.82 2.55
C TRP A 98 -15.53 -4.64 1.90
N LEU A 99 -15.82 -3.41 2.34
CA LEU A 99 -15.27 -2.18 1.76
C LEU A 99 -13.75 -2.06 1.95
N ASP A 100 -13.23 -2.67 3.01
CA ASP A 100 -11.81 -2.62 3.37
C ASP A 100 -10.98 -3.75 2.79
N LYS A 101 -11.63 -4.83 2.31
CA LYS A 101 -10.90 -6.01 1.79
C LYS A 101 -10.02 -5.66 0.59
N PRO A 102 -10.50 -4.97 -0.46
CA PRO A 102 -9.66 -4.71 -1.63
C PRO A 102 -8.44 -3.83 -1.32
N PRO A 103 -8.56 -2.67 -0.63
CA PRO A 103 -7.40 -1.89 -0.21
C PRO A 103 -6.44 -2.69 0.67
N PHE A 104 -6.97 -3.53 1.57
CA PHE A 104 -6.15 -4.37 2.43
C PHE A 104 -5.35 -5.42 1.64
N THR A 105 -5.92 -6.00 0.58
CA THR A 105 -5.16 -6.90 -0.32
C THR A 105 -3.96 -6.19 -0.94
N PHE A 106 -4.13 -4.96 -1.44
CA PHE A 106 -3.00 -4.19 -1.99
C PHE A 106 -1.97 -3.80 -0.92
N PHE A 107 -2.43 -3.54 0.30
CA PHE A 107 -1.53 -3.31 1.44
C PHE A 107 -0.66 -4.52 1.75
N VAL A 108 -1.21 -5.75 1.73
CA VAL A 108 -0.40 -6.96 1.94
C VAL A 108 0.54 -7.19 0.77
N LEU A 109 0.04 -7.06 -0.48
CA LEU A 109 0.84 -7.26 -1.69
C LEU A 109 2.03 -6.32 -1.77
N LYS A 110 1.86 -5.03 -1.47
CA LYS A 110 2.99 -4.09 -1.53
C LYS A 110 4.07 -4.47 -0.52
N ILE A 111 3.71 -4.85 0.71
CA ILE A 111 4.70 -5.25 1.72
C ILE A 111 5.44 -6.52 1.28
N ALA A 112 4.73 -7.48 0.68
CA ALA A 112 5.38 -8.66 0.10
C ALA A 112 6.40 -8.29 -1.00
N PHE A 113 6.02 -7.42 -1.95
CA PHE A 113 6.94 -6.95 -2.99
C PHE A 113 8.15 -6.21 -2.42
N LEU A 114 7.95 -5.39 -1.39
CA LEU A 114 9.04 -4.66 -0.73
C LEU A 114 10.05 -5.61 -0.10
N LEU A 115 9.57 -6.61 0.65
CA LEU A 115 10.42 -7.61 1.28
C LEU A 115 11.19 -8.43 0.24
N ILE A 116 10.51 -8.90 -0.81
CA ILE A 116 11.13 -9.63 -1.91
C ILE A 116 12.23 -8.78 -2.58
N ALA A 117 11.96 -7.49 -2.82
CA ALA A 117 12.94 -6.58 -3.41
C ALA A 117 14.23 -6.49 -2.57
N PHE A 118 14.12 -6.35 -1.25
CA PHE A 118 15.28 -6.31 -0.36
C PHE A 118 16.02 -7.64 -0.27
N VAL A 119 15.32 -8.78 -0.34
CA VAL A 119 15.98 -10.10 -0.41
C VAL A 119 16.84 -10.20 -1.67
N PHE A 120 16.31 -9.84 -2.83
CA PHE A 120 17.07 -9.87 -4.09
C PHE A 120 18.21 -8.85 -4.11
N LEU A 121 18.02 -7.68 -3.51
CA LEU A 121 19.08 -6.69 -3.37
C LEU A 121 20.20 -7.21 -2.47
N GLY A 122 19.87 -7.84 -1.34
CA GLY A 122 20.84 -8.51 -0.46
C GLY A 122 21.63 -9.58 -1.21
N VAL A 123 20.96 -10.45 -1.96
CA VAL A 123 21.61 -11.45 -2.82
C VAL A 123 22.55 -10.79 -3.83
N ALA A 124 22.11 -9.73 -4.50
CA ALA A 124 22.94 -9.02 -5.48
C ALA A 124 24.22 -8.41 -4.87
N VAL A 125 24.16 -7.98 -3.61
CA VAL A 125 25.30 -7.37 -2.91
C VAL A 125 26.27 -8.44 -2.39
N PHE A 126 25.77 -9.51 -1.79
CA PHE A 126 26.59 -10.50 -1.09
C PHE A 126 27.03 -11.70 -1.96
N LEU A 127 26.23 -12.11 -2.94
CA LEU A 127 26.46 -13.30 -3.78
C LEU A 127 26.91 -12.93 -5.19
N LYS A 128 27.69 -11.85 -5.30
CA LYS A 128 28.15 -11.19 -6.53
C LYS A 128 28.37 -12.13 -7.71
#